data_AF-A0A7X3IAS6-F1
#
_entry.id   AF-A0A7X3IAS6-F1
#
_cell.length_a   1.000
_cell.length_b   1.000
_cell.length_c   1.000
_cell.angle_alpha   90.00
_cell.angle_beta   90.00
_cell.angle_gamma   90.00
#
_symmetry.space_group_name_H-M   'P 1'
#
loop_
_entity.id
_entity.type
_entity.pdbx_description
1 polymer ?
#
loop_
_entity_poly.entity_id
_entity_poly.type
_entity_poly.pdbx_seq_one_letter_code
_entity_poly.pdbx_strand_id
1 'polypeptide(L)'
;MAAAEPVKINKVAILAAILRRNALRREAHLPLLDVLALYHKEVAYRRSRALHDANFPALRAEVIERLVAVRGSEFIRTRPGAWMVHTETSRLLRERFSI
;
A
#
# COMPACT_ATOMS: atom_id res chain seq x y z
N MET A 1 -20.81 8.12 -2.06
CA MET A 1 -19.40 7.72 -2.18
C MET A 1 -19.19 7.22 -3.59
N ALA A 2 -18.39 7.91 -4.41
CA ALA A 2 -18.07 7.41 -5.75
C ALA A 2 -17.35 6.07 -5.59
N ALA A 3 -17.84 5.02 -6.27
CA ALA A 3 -17.14 3.74 -6.31
C ALA A 3 -15.76 4.00 -6.90
N ALA A 4 -14.70 3.79 -6.11
CA ALA A 4 -13.33 3.93 -6.58
C ALA A 4 -13.18 3.05 -7.82
N GLU A 5 -12.74 3.62 -8.94
CA GLU A 5 -12.49 2.84 -10.15
C GLU A 5 -11.58 1.66 -9.83
N PRO A 6 -11.86 0.46 -10.38
CA PRO A 6 -11.04 -0.70 -10.10
C PRO A 6 -9.61 -0.42 -10.56
N VAL A 7 -8.67 -0.47 -9.60
CA VAL A 7 -7.24 -0.28 -9.87
C VAL A 7 -6.81 -1.22 -11.00
N LYS A 8 -6.42 -0.65 -12.13
CA LYS A 8 -6.01 -1.42 -13.31
C LYS A 8 -4.60 -1.96 -13.12
N ILE A 9 -4.50 -3.19 -12.59
CA ILE A 9 -3.23 -3.88 -12.40
C ILE A 9 -2.86 -4.62 -13.68
N ASN A 10 -1.70 -4.29 -14.25
CA ASN A 10 -1.15 -5.01 -15.40
C ASN A 10 -0.58 -6.37 -14.99
N LYS A 11 -1.46 -7.37 -14.92
CA LYS A 11 -1.12 -8.76 -14.58
C LYS A 11 -0.10 -9.38 -15.55
N VAL A 12 -0.18 -9.04 -16.83
CA VAL A 12 0.73 -9.55 -17.87
C VAL A 12 2.15 -9.06 -17.61
N ALA A 13 2.32 -7.77 -17.28
CA ALA A 13 3.63 -7.22 -16.95
C ALA A 13 4.23 -7.85 -15.69
N ILE A 14 3.41 -8.15 -14.67
CA ILE A 14 3.87 -8.85 -13.45
C ILE A 14 4.39 -10.25 -13.81
N LEU A 15 3.60 -11.03 -14.55
CA LEU A 15 4.00 -12.38 -14.96
C LEU A 15 5.27 -12.36 -15.82
N ALA A 16 5.34 -11.46 -16.81
CA ALA A 16 6.51 -11.31 -17.67
C ALA A 16 7.78 -10.98 -16.86
N ALA A 17 7.69 -10.11 -15.85
CA ALA A 17 8.81 -9.79 -14.98
C ALA A 17 9.28 -11.00 -14.15
N ILE A 18 8.35 -11.79 -13.60
CA ILE A 18 8.67 -13.00 -12.84
C ILE A 18 9.35 -14.04 -13.75
N LEU A 19 8.81 -14.26 -14.96
CA LEU A 19 9.40 -15.18 -15.93
C LEU A 19 10.79 -14.75 -16.37
N ARG A 20 11.00 -13.46 -16.64
CA ARG A 20 12.34 -12.92 -16.95
C ARG A 20 13.33 -13.18 -15.81
N ARG A 21 12.91 -13.01 -14.55
CA ARG A 21 13.76 -13.32 -13.39
C ARG A 21 14.10 -14.81 -13.31
N ASN A 22 13.15 -15.70 -13.63
CA ASN A 22 13.41 -17.13 -13.66
C ASN A 22 14.31 -17.56 -14.83
N ALA A 23 14.23 -16.89 -15.99
CA ALA A 23 15.16 -17.11 -17.09
C ALA A 23 16.60 -16.81 -16.67
N LEU A 24 16.84 -15.64 -16.05
CA LEU A 24 18.15 -15.26 -15.52
C LEU A 24 18.66 -16.24 -14.44
N ARG A 25 17.76 -16.72 -13.57
CA ARG A 25 18.14 -17.72 -12.54
C ARG A 25 18.49 -19.06 -13.15
N ARG A 26 17.81 -19.46 -14.23
CA ARG A 26 18.13 -20.68 -14.99
C ARG A 26 19.53 -20.57 -15.61
N GLU A 27 19.84 -19.45 -16.26
CA GLU A 27 21.16 -19.18 -16.84
C GLU A 27 22.27 -19.18 -15.78
N ALA A 28 21.96 -18.68 -14.58
CA ALA A 28 22.90 -18.65 -13.45
C ALA A 28 22.90 -19.94 -12.59
N HIS A 29 22.22 -21.02 -13.02
CA HIS A 29 22.08 -22.27 -12.25
C HIS A 29 21.56 -22.09 -10.80
N LEU A 30 20.73 -21.08 -10.57
CA LEU A 30 20.10 -20.81 -9.29
C LEU A 30 18.73 -21.53 -9.18
N PRO A 31 18.28 -21.87 -7.96
CA PRO A 31 16.95 -22.45 -7.75
C PRO A 31 15.85 -21.56 -8.33
N LEU A 32 14.92 -22.12 -9.11
CA LEU A 32 13.84 -21.35 -9.71
C LEU A 32 12.86 -20.84 -8.65
N LEU A 33 12.25 -19.69 -8.91
CA LEU A 33 11.22 -19.12 -8.06
C LEU A 33 9.86 -19.78 -8.34
N ASP A 34 9.06 -19.94 -7.29
CA ASP A 34 7.65 -20.29 -7.42
C ASP A 34 6.90 -19.13 -8.10
N VAL A 35 6.58 -19.33 -9.37
CA VAL A 35 5.93 -18.32 -10.22
C VAL A 35 4.54 -17.99 -9.69
N LEU A 36 3.78 -18.99 -9.27
CA LEU A 36 2.38 -18.80 -8.88
C LEU A 36 2.29 -18.07 -7.54
N ALA A 37 3.09 -18.49 -6.56
CA ALA A 37 3.15 -17.82 -5.26
C ALA A 37 3.59 -16.36 -5.38
N LEU A 38 4.64 -16.08 -6.17
CA LEU A 38 5.10 -14.72 -6.41
C LEU A 38 4.08 -13.88 -7.16
N TYR A 39 3.42 -14.45 -8.17
CA TYR A 39 2.39 -13.75 -8.92
C TYR A 39 1.24 -13.30 -8.02
N HIS A 40 0.71 -14.20 -7.18
CA HIS A 40 -0.35 -13.87 -6.23
C HIS A 40 0.09 -12.80 -5.23
N LYS A 41 1.31 -12.93 -4.68
CA LYS A 41 1.88 -11.94 -3.76
C LYS A 41 2.01 -10.56 -4.40
N GLU A 42 2.54 -10.47 -5.61
CA GLU A 42 2.73 -9.20 -6.34
C GLU A 42 1.39 -8.55 -6.72
N VAL A 43 0.41 -9.34 -7.16
CA VAL A 43 -0.94 -8.83 -7.43
C VAL A 43 -1.59 -8.30 -6.15
N ALA A 44 -1.52 -9.05 -5.06
CA ALA A 44 -2.07 -8.62 -3.77
C ALA A 44 -1.38 -7.35 -3.25
N TYR A 45 -0.05 -7.29 -3.32
CA TYR A 45 0.72 -6.11 -2.94
C TYR A 45 0.33 -4.87 -3.73
N ARG A 46 0.22 -4.97 -5.07
CA ARG A 46 -0.17 -3.83 -5.91
C ARG A 46 -1.61 -3.39 -5.68
N ARG A 47 -2.53 -4.33 -5.40
CA ARG A 47 -3.90 -3.99 -4.98
C ARG A 47 -3.89 -3.20 -3.68
N SER A 48 -3.22 -3.75 -2.67
CA SER A 48 -3.10 -3.13 -1.35
C SER A 48 -2.50 -1.74 -1.44
N ARG A 49 -1.40 -1.60 -2.18
CA ARG A 49 -0.73 -0.32 -2.40
C ARG A 49 -1.61 0.70 -3.11
N ALA A 50 -2.34 0.31 -4.14
CA ALA A 50 -3.22 1.24 -4.83
C ALA A 50 -4.41 1.67 -3.98
N LEU A 51 -4.98 0.77 -3.17
CA LEU A 51 -5.99 1.13 -2.16
C LEU A 51 -5.42 2.09 -1.12
N HIS A 52 -4.20 1.83 -0.65
CA HIS A 52 -3.48 2.73 0.25
C HIS A 52 -3.32 4.10 -0.40
N ASP A 53 -2.73 4.20 -1.59
CA ASP A 53 -2.44 5.47 -2.25
C ASP A 53 -3.71 6.27 -2.57
N ALA A 54 -4.81 5.60 -2.94
CA ALA A 54 -6.08 6.26 -3.21
C ALA A 54 -6.77 6.85 -1.96
N ASN A 55 -6.64 6.19 -0.80
CA ASN A 55 -7.41 6.55 0.39
C ASN A 55 -6.59 7.26 1.47
N PHE A 56 -5.27 7.02 1.51
CA PHE A 56 -4.39 7.55 2.55
C PHE A 56 -4.41 9.07 2.66
N PRO A 57 -4.41 9.88 1.58
CA PRO A 57 -4.46 11.33 1.70
C PRO A 57 -5.73 11.84 2.38
N ALA A 58 -6.89 11.29 2.02
CA ALA A 58 -8.18 11.66 2.58
C ALA A 58 -8.28 11.27 4.06
N LEU A 59 -7.87 10.04 4.41
CA LEU A 59 -7.84 9.58 5.79
C LEU A 59 -6.85 10.39 6.64
N ARG A 60 -5.69 10.76 6.06
CA ARG A 60 -4.70 11.57 6.75
C ARG A 60 -5.25 12.96 7.07
N ALA A 61 -5.99 13.58 6.15
CA ALA A 61 -6.66 14.85 6.39
C ALA A 61 -7.69 14.73 7.54
N GLU A 62 -8.52 13.68 7.51
CA GLU A 62 -9.49 13.39 8.58
C GLU A 62 -8.82 13.22 9.95
N VAL A 63 -7.69 12.50 10.01
CA VAL A 63 -6.90 12.32 11.25
C VAL A 63 -6.30 13.64 11.73
N ILE A 64 -5.77 14.46 10.81
CA ILE A 64 -5.22 15.78 11.15
C ILE A 64 -6.32 16.66 11.76
N GLU A 65 -7.48 16.76 11.12
CA GLU A 65 -8.60 17.57 11.63
C GLU A 65 -9.00 17.14 13.04
N ARG A 66 -9.13 15.82 13.27
CA ARG A 66 -9.43 15.26 14.60
C ARG A 66 -8.34 15.61 15.62
N LEU A 67 -7.07 15.48 15.27
CA LEU A 67 -5.97 15.78 16.18
C LEU A 67 -5.82 17.27 16.46
N VAL A 68 -6.07 18.15 15.48
CA VAL A 68 -6.12 19.60 15.70
C VAL A 68 -7.22 19.95 16.69
N ALA A 69 -8.42 19.37 16.53
CA ALA A 69 -9.55 19.65 17.43
C ALA A 69 -9.28 19.24 18.88
N VAL A 70 -8.53 18.14 19.11
CA VAL A 70 -8.27 17.60 20.45
C VAL A 70 -7.02 18.20 21.11
N ARG A 71 -5.96 18.46 20.33
CA ARG A 71 -4.62 18.79 20.86
C ARG A 71 -4.05 20.11 20.35
N GLY A 72 -4.75 20.79 19.45
CA GLY A 72 -4.29 22.02 18.81
C GLY A 72 -3.35 21.79 17.63
N SER A 73 -3.22 22.81 16.78
CA SER A 73 -2.41 22.77 15.55
C SER A 73 -0.92 22.60 15.80
N GLU A 74 -0.40 23.16 16.90
CA GLU A 74 1.02 23.09 17.22
C GLU A 74 1.48 21.66 17.54
N PHE A 75 0.60 20.83 18.14
CA PHE A 75 0.93 19.44 18.44
C PHE A 75 1.31 18.66 17.19
N ILE A 76 0.62 18.87 16.06
CA ILE A 76 0.86 18.13 14.81
C ILE A 76 2.23 18.44 14.20
N ARG A 77 2.78 19.64 14.47
CA ARG A 77 4.11 20.04 14.00
C ARG A 77 5.25 19.39 14.78
N THR A 78 4.96 18.75 15.91
CA THR A 78 5.95 18.03 16.70
C THR A 78 6.24 16.64 16.12
N ARG A 79 7.41 16.05 16.41
CA ARG A 79 7.72 14.67 16.02
C ARG A 79 6.68 13.65 16.55
N PRO A 80 6.25 13.71 17.82
CA PRO A 80 5.19 12.83 18.33
C PRO A 80 3.85 13.01 17.59
N GLY A 81 3.47 14.25 17.27
CA GLY A 81 2.25 14.54 16.52
C GLY A 81 2.29 13.99 15.10
N ALA A 82 3.40 14.19 14.38
CA ALA A 82 3.58 13.62 13.05
C ALA A 82 3.54 12.09 13.05
N TRP A 83 4.15 11.45 14.05
CA TRP A 83 4.09 10.00 14.23
C TRP A 83 2.65 9.52 14.51
N MET A 84 1.93 10.21 15.39
CA MET A 84 0.54 9.89 15.72
C MET A 84 -0.40 10.01 14.51
N VAL A 85 -0.22 11.06 13.69
CA VAL A 85 -0.96 11.18 12.41
C VAL A 85 -0.72 9.95 11.55
N HIS A 86 0.53 9.53 11.39
CA HIS A 86 0.88 8.38 10.55
C HIS A 86 0.30 7.06 11.09
N THR A 87 0.40 6.80 12.40
CA THR A 87 -0.10 5.56 13.00
C THR A 87 -1.61 5.49 12.99
N GLU A 88 -2.31 6.57 13.32
CA GLU A 88 -3.78 6.64 13.29
C GLU A 88 -4.32 6.53 11.86
N THR A 89 -3.67 7.18 10.88
CA THR A 89 -4.06 7.05 9.47
C THR A 89 -3.92 5.59 9.01
N SER A 90 -2.79 4.96 9.35
CA SER A 90 -2.54 3.55 8.99
C SER A 90 -3.53 2.60 9.69
N ARG A 91 -3.90 2.88 10.94
CA ARG A 91 -4.93 2.14 11.68
C ARG A 91 -6.28 2.24 10.99
N LEU A 92 -6.75 3.46 10.69
CA LEU A 92 -8.03 3.69 10.01
C LEU A 92 -8.08 3.06 8.62
N LEU A 93 -6.98 3.09 7.88
CA LEU A 93 -6.90 2.45 6.57
C LEU A 93 -7.11 0.94 6.66
N ARG A 94 -6.47 0.27 7.63
CA ARG A 94 -6.65 -1.17 7.87
C ARG A 94 -8.06 -1.50 8.33
N GLU A 95 -8.62 -0.70 9.24
CA GLU A 95 -9.98 -0.89 9.75
C GLU A 95 -11.04 -0.75 8.64
N ARG A 96 -10.92 0.24 7.76
CA ARG A 96 -11.92 0.52 6.72
C ARG A 96 -11.80 -0.38 5.49
N PHE A 97 -10.61 -0.86 5.16
CA PHE A 97 -10.36 -1.56 3.90
C PHE A 97 -9.75 -2.96 4.05
N SER A 98 -9.55 -3.44 5.29
CA SER A 98 -9.02 -4.78 5.61
C SER A 98 -7.74 -5.13 4.84
N ILE A 99 -6.84 -4.15 4.69
CA ILE A 99 -5.55 -4.26 3.99
C ILE A 99 -4.39 -4.60 4.92
#